data_AF-A0A0F3KUE6-F1
#
_entry.id   AF-A0A0F3KUE6-F1
#
_cell.length_a   1.000
_cell.length_b   1.000
_cell.length_c   1.000
_cell.angle_alpha   90.00
_cell.angle_beta   90.00
_cell.angle_gamma   90.00
#
_symmetry.space_group_name_H-M   'P 1'
#
loop_
_entity.id
_entity.type
_entity.pdbx_description
1 polymer ?
#
loop_
_entity_poly.entity_id
_entity_poly.type
_entity_poly.pdbx_seq_one_letter_code
_entity_poly.pdbx_strand_id
1 'polypeptide(L)' 'MTFAANYLTVFVLFPRENGARWRVVLPGGAMASFRRESEAMAHAFEAARAMKNRGRPVKVLRQNRAGTWIEFPQPVM' A
#
# COMPACT_ATOMS: atom_id res chain seq x y z
N MET A 1 -14.47 -25.94 -2.15
CA MET A 1 -14.47 -24.54 -2.65
C MET A 1 -13.22 -23.86 -2.12
N THR A 2 -12.16 -23.80 -2.92
CA THR A 2 -10.93 -23.10 -2.54
C THR A 2 -11.21 -21.61 -2.67
N PHE A 3 -11.53 -20.94 -1.56
CA PHE A 3 -11.46 -19.49 -1.51
C PHE A 3 -9.99 -19.13 -1.71
N ALA A 4 -9.58 -18.92 -2.96
CA ALA A 4 -8.38 -18.14 -3.23
C ALA A 4 -8.67 -16.80 -2.57
N ALA A 5 -8.12 -16.59 -1.38
CA ALA A 5 -8.20 -15.33 -0.69
C ALA A 5 -7.49 -14.33 -1.60
N ASN A 6 -8.27 -13.69 -2.48
CA ASN A 6 -7.80 -12.71 -3.43
C ASN A 6 -7.52 -11.45 -2.61
N TYR A 7 -6.37 -11.44 -1.93
CA TYR A 7 -5.88 -10.30 -1.19
C TYR A 7 -5.75 -9.12 -2.14
N LEU A 8 -6.31 -7.99 -1.74
CA LEU A 8 -6.03 -6.71 -2.39
C LEU A 8 -4.69 -6.21 -1.84
N THR A 9 -3.78 -5.78 -2.71
CA THR A 9 -2.46 -5.30 -2.27
C THR A 9 -2.29 -3.84 -2.63
N VAL A 10 -1.98 -3.03 -1.62
CA VAL A 10 -1.55 -1.63 -1.78
C VAL A 10 -0.04 -1.60 -1.70
N PHE A 11 0.61 -1.03 -2.70
CA PHE A 11 2.07 -0.92 -2.75
C PHE A 11 2.50 0.51 -2.48
N VAL A 12 3.41 0.70 -1.53
CA VAL A 12 4.05 1.98 -1.21
C VAL A 12 5.50 1.91 -1.67
N LEU A 13 5.84 2.67 -2.71
CA LEU A 13 7.14 2.65 -3.35
C LEU A 13 7.99 3.82 -2.87
N PHE A 14 9.22 3.49 -2.46
CA PHE A 14 10.27 4.46 -2.21
C PHE A 14 11.05 4.72 -3.50
N PRO A 15 11.12 5.97 -3.98
CA PRO A 15 11.99 6.26 -5.11
C PRO A 15 13.44 6.47 -4.65
N ARG A 16 14.40 5.88 -5.38
CA ARG A 16 15.84 5.97 -5.08
C ARG A 16 16.51 7.26 -5.56
N GLU A 17 15.76 8.19 -6.18
CA GLU A 17 16.30 9.39 -6.83
C GLU A 17 15.92 10.68 -6.11
N ASN A 18 16.80 11.69 -6.19
CA ASN A 18 16.59 13.01 -5.60
C ASN A 18 15.39 13.73 -6.26
N GLY A 19 14.52 14.32 -5.45
CA GLY A 19 13.28 14.98 -5.91
C GLY A 19 12.11 14.03 -6.18
N ALA A 20 12.29 12.73 -5.94
CA ALA A 20 11.27 11.76 -6.23
C ALA A 20 10.20 11.66 -5.14
N ARG A 21 8.95 11.46 -5.58
CA ARG A 21 7.76 11.39 -4.73
C ARG A 21 7.45 9.96 -4.35
N TRP A 22 7.03 9.74 -3.11
CA TRP A 22 6.47 8.48 -2.65
C TRP A 22 5.27 8.13 -3.51
N ARG A 23 5.17 6.88 -3.96
CA ARG A 23 4.05 6.43 -4.79
C ARG A 23 3.26 5.36 -4.06
N VAL A 24 1.95 5.51 -4.07
CA VAL A 24 1.01 4.49 -3.61
C VAL A 24 0.28 3.93 -4.82
N VAL A 25 0.39 2.63 -5.03
CA VAL A 25 -0.31 1.92 -6.10
C VAL A 25 -1.42 1.11 -5.46
N LEU A 26 -2.65 1.41 -5.84
CA LEU A 26 -3.84 0.71 -5.41
C LEU A 26 -4.12 -0.49 -6.33
N PRO A 27 -4.85 -1.50 -5.81
CA PRO A 27 -5.37 -2.57 -6.65
C PRO A 27 -6.19 -2.01 -7.82
N GLY A 28 -5.94 -2.51 -9.03
CA GLY A 28 -6.55 -1.98 -10.26
C GLY A 28 -5.70 -0.92 -10.97
N GLY A 29 -4.49 -0.62 -10.47
CA GLY A 29 -3.49 0.19 -11.19
C GLY A 29 -3.60 1.69 -10.97
N ALA A 30 -4.54 2.16 -10.14
CA ALA A 30 -4.60 3.55 -9.73
C ALA A 30 -3.35 3.92 -8.90
N MET A 31 -2.78 5.10 -9.16
CA MET A 31 -1.56 5.55 -8.49
C MET A 31 -1.72 6.96 -7.91
N ALA A 32 -1.19 7.17 -6.71
CA ALA A 32 -1.12 8.47 -6.05
C ALA A 32 0.33 8.80 -5.65
N SER A 33 0.71 10.07 -5.76
CA SER A 33 2.07 10.54 -5.49
C SER A 33 2.10 11.54 -4.33
N PHE A 34 3.02 11.35 -3.38
CA PHE A 34 3.13 12.13 -2.15
C PHE A 34 4.56 12.64 -1.94
N ARG A 35 4.69 13.79 -1.27
CA ARG A 35 6.02 14.36 -0.97
C ARG A 35 6.64 13.68 0.25
N ARG A 36 5.82 13.28 1.22
CA ARG A 36 6.29 12.68 2.48
C ARG A 36 5.89 11.22 2.56
N GLU A 37 6.71 10.44 3.26
CA GLU A 37 6.43 9.03 3.55
C GLU A 37 5.15 8.86 4.37
N SER A 38 4.99 9.70 5.39
CA SER A 38 3.84 9.67 6.29
C SER A 38 2.52 9.89 5.54
N GLU A 39 2.50 10.78 4.55
CA GLU A 39 1.34 11.03 3.69
C GLU A 39 1.01 9.81 2.82
N ALA A 40 2.03 9.18 2.21
CA ALA A 40 1.85 7.98 1.40
C ALA A 40 1.34 6.79 2.24
N MET A 41 1.91 6.59 3.43
CA MET A 41 1.49 5.54 4.34
C MET A 41 0.07 5.79 4.86
N ALA A 42 -0.27 7.03 5.24
CA ALA A 42 -1.62 7.39 5.66
C ALA A 42 -2.64 7.09 4.56
N HIS A 43 -2.37 7.52 3.32
CA HIS A 43 -3.23 7.24 2.18
C HIS A 43 -3.36 5.73 1.90
N ALA A 44 -2.25 4.99 1.99
CA ALA A 44 -2.26 3.54 1.81
C ALA A 44 -3.14 2.83 2.86
N PHE A 45 -3.07 3.26 4.12
CA PHE A 45 -3.91 2.73 5.19
C PHE A 45 -5.39 3.11 5.04
N GLU A 46 -5.69 4.35 4.64
CA GLU A 46 -7.06 4.78 4.36
C GLU A 46 -7.68 3.98 3.20
N ALA A 47 -6.95 3.83 2.10
CA ALA A 47 -7.40 3.04 0.96
C ALA A 47 -7.59 1.57 1.36
N ALA A 48 -6.66 1.02 2.14
CA ALA A 48 -6.75 -0.31 2.70
C ALA A 48 -8.01 -0.49 3.57
N ARG A 49 -8.32 0.47 4.43
CA ARG A 49 -9.52 0.47 5.28
C ARG A 49 -10.80 0.54 4.45
N ALA A 50 -10.85 1.45 3.47
CA ALA A 50 -11.98 1.58 2.55
C ALA A 50 -12.24 0.29 1.77
N MET A 51 -11.19 -0.44 1.40
CA MET A 51 -11.29 -1.72 0.71
C MET A 51 -11.63 -2.89 1.65
N LYS A 52 -11.13 -2.88 2.90
CA LYS A 52 -11.49 -3.88 3.92
C LYS A 52 -12.99 -3.85 4.21
N ASN A 53 -13.61 -2.67 4.22
CA ASN A 53 -15.06 -2.51 4.36
C ASN A 53 -15.86 -3.16 3.20
N ARG A 54 -15.21 -3.53 2.09
CA ARG A 54 -15.82 -4.27 0.97
C ARG A 54 -15.66 -5.80 1.09
N GLY A 55 -15.27 -6.29 2.27
CA GLY A 55 -15.20 -7.72 2.58
C GLY A 55 -13.98 -8.46 2.04
N ARG A 56 -12.98 -7.76 1.48
CA ARG A 56 -11.74 -8.36 0.99
C ARG A 56 -10.57 -8.07 1.93
N PRO A 57 -9.75 -9.07 2.27
CA PRO A 57 -8.54 -8.83 3.05
C PRO A 57 -7.56 -8.00 2.20
N VAL A 58 -7.00 -6.95 2.79
CA VAL A 58 -6.07 -6.04 2.11
C VAL A 58 -4.71 -6.11 2.80
N LYS A 59 -3.63 -6.07 2.02
CA LYS A 59 -2.25 -5.99 2.50
C LYS A 59 -1.63 -4.67 2.08
N VAL A 60 -0.84 -4.06 2.96
CA VAL A 60 -0.04 -2.88 2.64
C VAL A 60 1.42 -3.32 2.58
N LEU A 61 2.04 -3.22 1.41
CA LEU A 61 3.44 -3.53 1.20
C LEU A 61 4.21 -2.23 1.00
N ARG A 62 5.26 -2.01 1.78
CA ARG A 62 6.19 -0.89 1.60
C ARG A 62 7.52 -1.39 1.11
N GLN A 63 8.06 -0.76 0.07
CA GLN A 63 9.40 -1.03 -0.39
C GLN A 63 10.43 -0.35 0.52
N ASN A 64 11.42 -1.09 0.99
CA ASN A 64 12.54 -0.53 1.74
C ASN A 64 13.65 -0.03 0.79
N ARG A 65 14.69 0.59 1.36
CA ARG A 65 15.84 1.12 0.59
C ARG A 65 16.62 0.04 -0.18
N ALA A 66 16.56 -1.21 0.26
CA ALA A 66 17.19 -2.35 -0.41
C ALA A 66 16.35 -2.89 -1.57
N GLY A 67 15.15 -2.34 -1.80
CA GLY A 67 14.23 -2.79 -2.85
C GLY A 67 13.34 -3.96 -2.44
N THR A 68 13.41 -4.43 -1.20
CA THR A 68 12.55 -5.52 -0.70
C THR A 68 11.23 -5.00 -0.16
N TRP A 69 10.19 -5.82 -0.24
CA TRP A 69 8.85 -5.48 0.22
C TRP A 69 8.65 -5.93 1.66
N ILE A 70 8.19 -5.01 2.49
CA ILE A 70 7.85 -5.25 3.88
C ILE A 70 6.33 -5.15 4.00
N GLU A 71 5.70 -6.21 4.48
CA GLU A 71 4.28 -6.20 4.84
C GLU A 71 4.10 -5.41 6.14
N PHE A 72 3.30 -4.34 6.06
CA PHE A 72 2.89 -3.62 7.25
C PHE A 72 1.57 -4.19 7.72
N PRO A 73 1.49 -4.71 8.96
CA PRO A 73 0.22 -5.11 9.52
C PRO A 73 -0.68 -3.88 9.51
N GLN A 74 -1.88 -4.01 8.95
CA GLN A 74 -2.86 -2.95 9.06
C GLN A 74 -3.10 -2.70 10.55
N PRO A 75 -3.17 -1.44 11.02
CA PRO A 75 -3.53 -1.18 12.40
C PRO A 75 -4.88 -1.85 12.67
N VAL A 76 -4.84 -2.87 13.52
CA VAL A 76 -6.02 -3.53 14.05
C VAL A 76 -6.49 -2.61 15.17
N MET A 77 -7.51 -1.81 14.89
CA MET A 77 -8.37 -1.28 15.95
C MET A 77 -9.58 -2.18 16.04
#